data_AF-A0A817LFZ2-F1
#
_entry.id   AF-A0A817LFZ2-F1
#
_cell.length_a   1.000
_cell.length_b   1.000
_cell.length_c   1.000
_cell.angle_alpha   90.00
_cell.angle_beta   90.00
_cell.angle_gamma   90.00
#
_symmetry.space_group_name_H-M   'P 1'
#
loop_
_entity.id
_entity.type
_entity.pdbx_description
1 polymer ?
#
loop_
_entity_poly.entity_id
_entity_poly.type
_entity_poly.pdbx_seq_one_letter_code
_entity_poly.pdbx_strand_id
1 'polypeptide(L)'
;MILALRQDPSYMCLDDISVTNNGTEMWQNGGFELNSLTQYYTYCNPNAASSSGTISTTCPHSGSYSFYDGSVRYSDYLSQSFSTVIGSNYNISFWLANLGGGLNSFLAIIGG
;
A
#
# COMPACT_ATOMS: atom_id res chain seq x y z
N MET A 1 -8.15 -1.11 -6.84
CA MET A 1 -7.12 -2.02 -6.30
C MET A 1 -7.16 -1.98 -4.78
N ILE A 2 -7.03 -3.14 -4.14
CA ILE A 2 -6.92 -3.30 -2.68
C ILE A 2 -5.54 -3.87 -2.37
N LEU A 3 -4.90 -3.31 -1.35
CA LEU A 3 -3.64 -3.75 -0.77
C LEU A 3 -3.94 -4.20 0.67
N ALA A 4 -3.50 -5.40 1.06
CA ALA A 4 -3.61 -5.89 2.42
C ALA A 4 -2.22 -6.25 2.96
N LEU A 5 -1.89 -5.75 4.14
CA LEU A 5 -0.59 -5.89 4.77
C LEU A 5 -0.76 -6.48 6.17
N ARG A 6 0.03 -7.50 6.52
CA ARG A 6 0.09 -8.09 7.87
C ARG A 6 1.52 -8.47 8.21
N GLN A 7 1.91 -8.29 9.47
CA GLN A 7 3.25 -8.58 9.95
C GLN A 7 3.30 -8.98 11.45
N ASP A 8 4.03 -10.06 11.79
CA ASP A 8 4.06 -10.68 13.12
C ASP A 8 5.48 -11.13 13.59
N PRO A 9 6.03 -10.53 14.67
CA PRO A 9 6.03 -9.11 14.98
C PRO A 9 7.20 -8.41 14.26
N SER A 10 6.90 -7.42 13.43
CA SER A 10 7.85 -6.48 12.82
C SER A 10 7.04 -5.39 12.10
N TYR A 11 7.66 -4.71 11.15
CA TYR A 11 7.00 -3.79 10.23
C TYR A 11 7.31 -4.13 8.76
N MET A 12 6.45 -3.64 7.87
CA MET A 12 6.70 -3.55 6.45
C MET A 12 6.52 -2.12 5.98
N CYS A 13 7.19 -1.80 4.87
CA CYS A 13 7.14 -0.52 4.22
C CYS A 13 6.66 -0.72 2.79
N LEU A 14 5.67 0.03 2.37
CA LEU A 14 5.15 0.06 1.01
C LEU A 14 5.38 1.46 0.45
N ASP A 15 5.91 1.52 -0.76
CA ASP A 15 6.19 2.78 -1.43
C ASP A 15 6.11 2.61 -2.96
N ASP A 16 6.13 3.71 -3.70
CA ASP A 16 6.14 3.75 -5.17
C ASP A 16 5.06 2.87 -5.83
N ILE A 17 3.83 2.90 -5.30
CA ILE A 17 2.70 2.20 -5.92
C ILE A 17 2.37 2.89 -7.25
N SER A 18 2.36 2.12 -8.33
CA SER A 18 2.05 2.62 -9.66
C SER A 18 1.12 1.66 -10.38
N VAL A 19 0.10 2.22 -11.03
CA VAL A 19 -0.76 1.52 -11.97
C VAL A 19 -0.80 2.32 -13.25
N THR A 20 -0.17 1.82 -14.30
CA THR A 20 -0.12 2.51 -15.59
C THR A 20 -0.90 1.78 -16.68
N ASN A 21 -1.58 2.56 -17.52
CA ASN A 21 -2.14 2.12 -18.78
C ASN A 21 -1.59 3.00 -19.89
N ASN A 22 -0.86 2.40 -20.86
CA ASN A 22 -0.23 3.13 -21.96
C ASN A 22 0.61 4.34 -21.49
N GLY A 23 1.34 4.19 -20.37
CA GLY A 23 2.17 5.25 -19.78
C GLY A 23 1.42 6.32 -18.99
N THR A 24 0.09 6.23 -18.89
CA THR A 24 -0.71 7.12 -18.03
C THR A 24 -0.81 6.51 -16.64
N GLU A 25 -0.38 7.26 -15.62
CA GLU A 25 -0.54 6.88 -14.21
C GLU A 25 -2.01 6.99 -13.79
N MET A 26 -2.49 5.96 -13.11
CA MET A 26 -3.87 5.83 -12.66
C MET A 26 -3.98 5.77 -11.15
N TRP A 27 -2.90 5.40 -10.46
CA TRP A 27 -2.80 5.44 -9.02
C TRP A 27 -2.29 6.80 -8.56
N GLN A 28 -3.04 7.45 -7.68
CA GLN A 28 -2.68 8.76 -7.16
C GLN A 28 -1.89 8.64 -5.85
N ASN A 29 -0.86 9.49 -5.72
CA ASN A 29 -0.04 9.63 -4.52
C ASN A 29 0.73 8.36 -4.11
N GLY A 30 1.10 7.49 -5.06
CA GLY A 30 1.68 6.17 -4.77
C GLY A 30 2.98 6.16 -3.97
N GLY A 31 3.73 7.26 -3.98
CA GLY A 31 4.91 7.48 -3.13
C GLY A 31 4.62 8.17 -1.79
N PHE A 32 3.34 8.36 -1.43
CA PHE A 32 2.89 8.94 -0.15
C PHE A 32 3.35 10.37 0.18
N GLU A 33 4.01 11.07 -0.74
CA GLU A 33 4.60 12.41 -0.55
C GLU A 33 3.62 13.53 -0.17
N LEU A 34 2.31 13.31 -0.37
CA LEU A 34 1.26 14.24 0.08
C LEU A 34 0.87 14.05 1.55
N ASN A 35 1.53 13.14 2.27
CA ASN A 35 1.42 12.89 3.71
C ASN A 35 -0.04 12.78 4.20
N SER A 36 -0.84 11.97 3.49
CA SER A 36 -2.27 11.80 3.79
C SER A 36 -2.74 10.38 3.50
N LEU A 37 -3.36 9.75 4.50
CA LEU A 37 -3.97 8.41 4.41
C LEU A 37 -5.46 8.41 4.04
N THR A 38 -6.12 9.56 4.07
CA THR A 38 -7.58 9.65 3.93
C THR A 38 -8.02 10.44 2.71
N GLN A 39 -7.14 11.25 2.11
CA GLN A 39 -7.50 12.06 0.95
C GLN A 39 -7.45 11.26 -0.37
N TYR A 40 -6.47 10.37 -0.51
CA TYR A 40 -6.22 9.62 -1.76
C TYR A 40 -6.56 8.13 -1.63
N TYR A 41 -6.82 7.67 -0.42
CA TYR A 41 -6.97 6.27 -0.09
C TYR A 41 -8.19 6.04 0.77
N THR A 42 -8.81 4.89 0.61
CA THR A 42 -9.62 4.30 1.66
C THR A 42 -8.71 3.38 2.49
N TYR A 43 -8.35 3.86 3.67
CA TYR A 43 -7.61 3.09 4.67
C TYR A 43 -8.57 2.38 5.62
N CYS A 44 -8.29 1.12 5.95
CA CYS A 44 -9.09 0.33 6.89
C CYS A 44 -8.18 -0.52 7.80
N ASN A 45 -8.33 -0.34 9.11
CA ASN A 45 -7.76 -1.21 10.14
C ASN A 45 -8.92 -1.82 10.95
N PRO A 46 -9.46 -2.96 10.50
CA PRO A 46 -10.72 -3.50 11.06
C PRO A 46 -10.60 -3.99 12.50
N ASN A 47 -9.38 -4.22 13.01
CA ASN A 47 -9.15 -4.77 14.34
C ASN A 47 -8.51 -3.77 15.30
N ALA A 48 -8.42 -2.49 14.91
CA ALA A 48 -7.79 -1.43 15.69
C ALA A 48 -6.42 -1.86 16.25
N ALA A 49 -5.60 -2.51 15.40
CA ALA A 49 -4.26 -2.94 15.79
C ALA A 49 -3.45 -1.75 16.32
N SER A 50 -2.67 -1.94 17.38
CA SER A 50 -1.89 -0.86 18.00
C SER A 50 -0.74 -0.35 17.12
N SER A 51 -0.25 -1.20 16.22
CA SER A 51 0.82 -0.90 15.27
C SER A 51 0.26 -0.73 13.86
N SER A 52 -0.83 0.02 13.73
CA SER A 52 -1.55 0.19 12.48
C SER A 52 -0.76 1.01 11.45
N GLY A 53 -1.10 0.83 10.18
CA GLY A 53 -0.56 1.57 9.06
C GLY A 53 -0.60 3.09 9.24
N THR A 54 0.53 3.74 9.01
CA THR A 54 0.69 5.20 9.00
C THR A 54 1.53 5.64 7.80
N ILE A 55 1.39 6.90 7.37
CA ILE A 55 2.47 7.51 6.59
C ILE A 55 3.63 7.80 7.52
N SER A 56 4.85 7.47 7.11
CA SER A 56 6.06 7.60 7.92
C SER A 56 7.23 8.04 7.06
N THR A 57 8.23 8.67 7.67
CA THR A 57 9.53 8.93 7.06
C THR A 57 10.50 7.76 7.22
N THR A 58 10.03 6.64 7.77
CA THR A 58 10.81 5.41 7.88
C THR A 58 10.83 4.72 6.52
N CYS A 59 11.99 4.14 6.15
CA CYS A 59 12.17 3.27 4.98
C CYS A 59 11.50 3.74 3.66
N PRO A 60 11.53 5.05 3.29
CA PRO A 60 11.12 5.44 1.95
C PRO A 60 12.04 4.81 0.92
N HIS A 61 11.47 4.33 -0.18
CA HIS A 61 12.21 3.90 -1.35
C HIS A 61 12.53 5.08 -2.25
N SER A 62 11.56 5.98 -2.42
CA SER A 62 11.75 7.26 -3.07
C SER A 62 11.16 8.38 -2.22
N GLY A 63 11.51 9.63 -2.51
CA GLY A 63 10.96 10.77 -1.76
C GLY A 63 11.31 10.76 -0.26
N SER A 64 10.34 11.20 0.56
CA SER A 64 10.48 11.37 2.01
C SER A 64 9.57 10.47 2.81
N TYR A 65 8.54 9.86 2.21
CA TYR A 65 7.48 9.16 2.91
C TYR A 65 7.26 7.75 2.36
N SER A 66 6.79 6.86 3.22
CA SER A 66 6.30 5.52 2.86
C SER A 66 5.06 5.19 3.68
N PHE A 67 4.31 4.17 3.25
CA PHE A 67 3.33 3.53 4.11
C PHE A 67 4.01 2.49 5.00
N TYR A 68 3.95 2.72 6.30
CA TYR A 68 4.63 1.91 7.32
C TYR A 68 3.59 1.20 8.18
N ASP A 69 3.59 -0.13 8.17
CA ASP A 69 2.59 -0.96 8.83
C ASP A 69 3.22 -2.10 9.62
N GLY A 70 2.71 -2.32 10.83
CA GLY A 70 3.10 -3.40 11.73
C GLY A 70 1.89 -4.15 12.29
N SER A 71 0.75 -4.15 11.59
CA SER A 71 -0.49 -4.78 12.05
C SER A 71 -0.26 -6.27 12.33
N VAL A 72 -0.49 -6.65 13.59
CA VAL A 72 -0.24 -7.99 14.14
C VAL A 72 -1.54 -8.80 14.11
N ARG A 73 -1.45 -10.08 13.74
CA ARG A 73 -2.53 -11.09 13.58
C ARG A 73 -3.55 -10.80 12.48
N TYR A 74 -3.76 -9.53 12.14
CA TYR A 74 -4.73 -9.07 11.16
C TYR A 74 -4.07 -8.20 10.12
N SER A 75 -4.77 -8.00 8.99
CA SER A 75 -4.31 -7.10 7.95
C SER A 75 -4.91 -5.72 8.09
N ASP A 76 -4.09 -4.71 7.80
CA ASP A 76 -4.54 -3.38 7.42
C ASP A 76 -4.71 -3.31 5.91
N TYR A 77 -5.62 -2.47 5.46
CA TYR A 77 -5.99 -2.35 4.06
C TYR A 77 -5.83 -0.92 3.55
N LEU A 78 -5.27 -0.79 2.35
CA LEU A 78 -5.23 0.44 1.58
C LEU A 78 -5.90 0.20 0.23
N SER A 79 -6.76 1.11 -0.21
CA SER A 79 -7.42 0.95 -1.52
C SER A 79 -7.68 2.26 -2.24
N GLN A 80 -7.67 2.17 -3.56
CA GLN A 80 -8.05 3.24 -4.49
C GLN A 80 -8.74 2.61 -5.71
N SER A 81 -9.75 3.26 -6.24
CA SER A 81 -10.42 2.86 -7.47
C SER A 81 -9.91 3.68 -8.66
N PHE A 82 -9.90 3.04 -9.83
CA PHE A 82 -9.59 3.68 -11.10
C PHE A 82 -10.38 2.98 -12.21
N SER A 83 -10.71 3.72 -13.27
CA SER A 83 -11.51 3.19 -14.38
C SER A 83 -10.69 2.27 -15.26
N THR A 84 -11.21 1.08 -15.57
CA THR A 84 -10.58 0.14 -16.50
C THR A 84 -11.32 0.10 -17.84
N VAL A 85 -10.61 -0.28 -18.89
CA VAL A 85 -11.10 -0.46 -20.26
C VAL A 85 -10.89 -1.92 -20.63
N ILE A 86 -11.94 -2.55 -21.18
CA ILE A 86 -11.91 -3.96 -21.58
C ILE A 86 -10.83 -4.18 -22.65
N GLY A 87 -10.02 -5.22 -22.46
CA GLY A 87 -8.94 -5.58 -23.39
C GLY A 87 -7.66 -4.74 -23.25
N SER A 88 -7.64 -3.74 -22.36
CA SER A 88 -6.44 -2.96 -22.07
C SER A 88 -5.48 -3.70 -21.15
N ASN A 89 -4.17 -3.50 -21.38
CA ASN A 89 -3.12 -3.98 -20.50
C ASN A 89 -2.78 -2.93 -19.44
N TYR A 90 -2.58 -3.38 -18.20
CA TYR A 90 -2.20 -2.52 -17.08
C TYR A 90 -0.89 -3.03 -16.50
N ASN A 91 0.08 -2.13 -16.30
CA ASN A 91 1.29 -2.44 -15.55
C ASN A 91 1.09 -2.01 -14.11
N ILE A 92 1.34 -2.92 -13.18
CA ILE A 92 1.23 -2.67 -11.75
C ILE A 92 2.59 -2.92 -11.14
N SER A 93 3.08 -1.96 -10.39
CA SER A 93 4.33 -2.06 -9.64
C SER A 93 4.19 -1.41 -8.27
N PHE A 94 5.05 -1.83 -7.37
CA PHE A 94 5.19 -1.28 -6.03
C PHE A 94 6.56 -1.66 -5.51
N TRP A 95 7.07 -0.87 -4.56
CA TRP A 95 8.19 -1.26 -3.74
C TRP A 95 7.70 -1.74 -2.38
N LEU A 96 8.21 -2.88 -1.91
CA LEU A 96 7.86 -3.47 -0.62
C LEU A 96 9.14 -3.87 0.12
N ALA A 97 9.33 -3.34 1.32
CA ALA A 97 10.36 -3.81 2.24
C ALA A 97 9.74 -4.47 3.46
N ASN A 98 10.23 -5.67 3.75
CA ASN A 98 9.94 -6.36 5.00
C ASN A 98 11.11 -6.14 5.96
N LEU A 99 10.85 -5.50 7.11
CA LEU A 99 11.89 -5.15 8.07
C LEU A 99 12.22 -6.27 9.07
N GLY A 100 11.57 -7.43 8.97
CA GLY A 100 11.85 -8.62 9.77
C GLY A 100 10.59 -9.38 10.18
N GLY A 101 10.67 -10.15 11.27
CA GLY A 101 9.54 -10.96 11.74
C GLY A 101 9.45 -12.32 11.03
N GLY A 102 8.60 -13.20 11.56
CA GLY A 102 8.50 -14.58 11.11
C GLY A 102 7.31 -14.83 10.18
N LEU A 103 6.15 -14.24 10.48
CA LEU A 103 4.92 -14.42 9.72
C LEU A 103 4.47 -13.08 9.14
N ASN A 104 4.39 -12.98 7.83
CA ASN A 104 3.92 -11.81 7.12
C ASN A 104 3.10 -12.22 5.90
N SER A 105 2.24 -11.31 5.45
CA SER A 105 1.54 -11.44 4.18
C SER A 105 1.32 -10.07 3.54
N PHE A 106 1.51 -10.02 2.24
CA PHE A 106 1.14 -8.90 1.39
C PHE A 106 0.24 -9.42 0.28
N LEU A 107 -0.86 -8.72 0.02
CA LEU A 107 -1.82 -9.06 -1.02
C LEU A 107 -2.20 -7.82 -1.82
N ALA A 108 -2.07 -7.89 -3.14
CA ALA A 108 -2.56 -6.87 -4.08
C ALA A 108 -3.65 -7.49 -4.95
N ILE A 109 -4.86 -6.92 -4.93
CA ILE A 109 -6.03 -7.39 -5.69
C ILE A 109 -6.54 -6.29 -6.63
N ILE A 110 -6.80 -6.66 -7.88
CA ILE A 110 -7.39 -5.81 -8.91
C ILE A 110 -8.50 -6.59 -9.60
N GLY A 111 -9.70 -6.01 -9.65
CA GLY A 111 -10.90 -6.72 -10.10
C GLY A 111 -11.34 -7.72 -9.05
N GLY A 112 -12.45 -7.41 -8.38
CA GLY A 112 -13.14 -8.35 -7.50
C GLY A 112 -14.03 -9.28 -8.30
#